data_AF-A0A915AXG6-F1
#
_entry.id   AF-A0A915AXG6-F1
#
_cell.length_a   1.000
_cell.length_b   1.000
_cell.length_c   1.000
_cell.angle_alpha   90.00
_cell.angle_beta   90.00
_cell.angle_gamma   90.00
#
_symmetry.space_group_name_H-M   'P 1'
#
loop_
_entity.id
_entity.type
_entity.pdbx_description
1 polymer ?
#
loop_
_entity_poly.entity_id
_entity_poly.type
_entity_poly.pdbx_seq_one_letter_code
_entity_poly.pdbx_strand_id
1 'polypeptide(L)'
;IRPSSKSVSHLTVTWKVAEGIYQHIDVKEEGKQHQFSLGKTLLIGSDEFEDLDEILARHIQPMAAFARDVLSHKYFLDGVKAEDRENIEMHLADERKRDPTRIPYTMTPSQDFPGKFVLSYMPVAKVKHEYFTVTPEGFRFRQQIFPGLMIMLTWFKEHYREPPPGIFDDSRHQR
;
A
#
# COMPACT_ATOMS: atom_id res chain seq x y z
N ILE A 1 12.28 15.79 5.38
CA ILE A 1 13.23 15.52 4.26
C ILE A 1 14.63 15.58 4.83
N ARG A 2 15.54 14.68 4.45
CA ARG A 2 16.90 14.60 5.01
C ARG A 2 17.92 14.13 3.97
N PRO A 3 19.23 14.37 4.18
CA PRO A 3 20.27 13.71 3.39
C PRO A 3 20.12 12.17 3.41
N SER A 4 20.39 11.54 2.27
CA SER A 4 20.41 10.09 2.16
C SER A 4 21.76 9.52 2.62
N SER A 5 21.74 8.34 3.22
CA SER A 5 22.96 7.59 3.54
C SER A 5 23.55 6.88 2.31
N LYS A 6 22.84 6.85 1.18
CA LYS A 6 23.28 6.17 -0.04
C LYS A 6 24.40 6.94 -0.75
N SER A 7 24.23 8.25 -0.93
CA SER A 7 25.24 9.13 -1.53
C SER A 7 24.88 10.61 -1.33
N VAL A 8 25.83 11.49 -1.66
CA VAL A 8 25.66 12.96 -1.65
C VAL A 8 24.70 13.49 -2.73
N SER A 9 24.32 12.65 -3.68
CA SER A 9 23.36 12.98 -4.75
C SER A 9 21.98 12.38 -4.50
N HIS A 10 21.67 12.05 -3.25
CA HIS A 10 20.39 11.49 -2.86
C HIS A 10 19.84 12.16 -1.60
N LEU A 11 18.52 12.31 -1.57
CA LEU A 11 17.74 12.70 -0.40
C LEU A 11 16.82 11.56 0.01
N THR A 12 16.40 11.58 1.27
CA THR A 12 15.34 10.70 1.76
C THR A 12 14.15 11.54 2.22
N VAL A 13 13.00 11.28 1.62
CA VAL A 13 11.71 11.81 2.07
C VAL A 13 11.06 10.73 2.94
N THR A 14 10.98 11.00 4.23
CA THR A 14 10.24 10.14 5.17
C THR A 14 8.85 10.71 5.37
N TRP A 15 7.81 9.89 5.25
CA TRP A 15 6.44 10.25 5.63
C TRP A 15 5.79 9.15 6.47
N LYS A 16 4.81 9.52 7.29
CA LYS A 16 4.09 8.62 8.19
C LYS A 16 2.88 8.02 7.45
N VAL A 17 2.90 6.70 7.26
CA VAL A 17 1.83 5.95 6.57
C VAL A 17 0.71 5.61 7.54
N ALA A 18 1.08 5.11 8.71
CA ALA A 18 0.19 4.72 9.81
C ALA A 18 0.95 4.89 11.13
N GLU A 19 0.30 4.61 12.27
CA GLU A 19 0.98 4.69 13.57
C GLU A 19 2.18 3.74 13.63
N GLY A 20 3.35 4.28 14.00
CA GLY A 20 4.60 3.52 14.01
C GLY A 20 5.10 3.00 12.65
N ILE A 21 4.50 3.39 11.52
CA ILE A 21 4.90 2.94 10.17
C ILE A 21 5.26 4.14 9.31
N TYR A 22 6.53 4.19 8.90
CA TYR A 22 7.10 5.28 8.12
C TYR A 22 7.68 4.74 6.82
N GLN A 23 7.33 5.37 5.70
CA GLN A 23 7.93 5.03 4.42
C GLN A 23 9.08 6.00 4.13
N HIS A 24 10.21 5.45 3.68
CA HIS A 24 11.38 6.20 3.27
C HIS A 24 11.50 6.15 1.75
N ILE A 25 11.22 7.27 1.11
CA ILE A 25 11.30 7.42 -0.34
C ILE A 25 12.69 7.97 -0.68
N ASP A 26 13.38 7.28 -1.56
CA ASP A 26 14.66 7.70 -2.10
C ASP A 26 14.44 8.69 -3.24
N VAL A 27 15.09 9.84 -3.16
CA VAL A 27 15.03 10.89 -4.19
C VAL A 27 16.44 11.06 -4.74
N LYS A 28 16.63 10.77 -6.02
CA LYS A 28 17.90 10.99 -6.70
C LYS A 28 17.97 12.43 -7.19
N GLU A 29 19.10 13.09 -6.98
CA GLU A 29 19.37 14.45 -7.44
C GLU A 29 20.25 14.42 -8.70
N GLU A 30 19.88 15.18 -9.72
CA GLU A 30 20.66 15.38 -10.93
C GLU A 30 21.00 16.85 -11.17
N GLY A 31 22.08 17.11 -11.91
CA GLY A 31 22.50 18.47 -12.26
C GLY A 31 23.02 19.32 -11.09
N LYS A 32 23.60 18.70 -10.05
CA LYS A 32 24.19 19.42 -8.91
C LYS A 32 25.39 20.27 -9.36
N GLN A 33 25.42 21.54 -8.95
CA GLN A 33 26.56 22.45 -9.19
C GLN A 33 27.77 22.06 -8.31
N HIS A 34 27.51 21.69 -7.05
CA HIS A 34 28.50 21.15 -6.12
C HIS A 34 27.82 20.23 -5.08
N GLN A 35 28.61 19.50 -4.28
CA GLN A 35 28.08 18.49 -3.34
C GLN A 35 27.05 19.02 -2.33
N PHE A 36 27.12 20.31 -1.98
CA PHE A 36 26.18 20.95 -1.04
C PHE A 36 24.97 21.65 -1.69
N SER A 37 24.88 21.71 -3.02
CA SER A 37 23.73 22.33 -3.70
C SER A 37 22.63 21.30 -3.91
N LEU A 38 21.37 21.73 -3.95
CA LEU A 38 20.28 20.88 -4.44
C LEU A 38 20.49 20.59 -5.94
N GLY A 39 20.14 19.38 -6.38
CA GLY A 39 20.03 19.07 -7.80
C GLY A 39 19.02 19.97 -8.51
N LYS A 40 19.20 20.19 -9.82
CA LYS A 40 18.22 20.90 -10.66
C LYS A 40 16.99 20.05 -10.97
N THR A 41 17.15 18.73 -10.91
CA THR A 41 16.10 17.75 -11.16
C THR A 41 16.13 16.72 -10.05
N LEU A 42 14.97 16.39 -9.53
CA LEU A 42 14.77 15.39 -8.49
C LEU A 42 13.97 14.23 -9.06
N LEU A 43 14.41 13.01 -8.79
CA LEU A 43 13.84 11.79 -9.36
C LEU A 43 13.31 10.87 -8.27
N ILE A 44 12.05 10.45 -8.39
CA ILE A 44 11.46 9.35 -7.63
C ILE A 44 11.08 8.24 -8.62
N GLY A 45 11.85 7.15 -8.65
CA GLY A 45 11.70 6.15 -9.69
C GLY A 45 12.00 6.75 -11.07
N SER A 46 10.98 6.81 -11.94
CA SER A 46 11.04 7.43 -13.26
C SER A 46 10.47 8.86 -13.31
N ASP A 47 9.88 9.33 -12.21
CA ASP A 47 9.18 10.61 -12.18
C ASP A 47 10.15 11.74 -11.83
N GLU A 48 10.14 12.79 -12.65
CA GLU A 48 10.93 14.00 -12.46
C GLU A 48 10.14 15.07 -11.69
N PHE A 49 10.84 15.83 -10.85
CA PHE A 49 10.32 16.95 -10.07
C PHE A 49 11.34 18.10 -10.10
N GLU A 50 10.84 19.33 -10.10
CA GLU A 50 11.64 20.55 -10.14
C GLU A 50 12.20 20.92 -8.77
N ASP A 51 11.42 20.70 -7.71
CA ASP A 51 11.82 21.01 -6.34
C ASP A 51 11.15 20.08 -5.31
N LEU A 52 11.48 20.32 -4.03
CA LEU A 52 10.96 19.52 -2.92
C LEU A 52 9.46 19.78 -2.65
N ASP A 53 8.96 20.98 -2.93
CA ASP A 53 7.56 21.33 -2.70
C ASP A 53 6.67 20.62 -3.73
N GLU A 54 7.13 20.48 -4.97
CA GLU A 54 6.46 19.69 -5.99
C GLU A 54 6.39 18.20 -5.61
N ILE A 55 7.47 17.63 -5.04
CA ILE A 55 7.44 16.25 -4.49
C ILE A 55 6.38 16.13 -3.41
N LEU A 56 6.31 17.09 -2.49
CA LEU A 56 5.30 17.07 -1.44
C LEU A 56 3.89 17.14 -2.02
N ALA A 57 3.65 18.05 -2.97
CA ALA A 57 2.33 18.30 -3.55
C ALA A 57 1.85 17.18 -4.47
N ARG A 58 2.71 16.67 -5.36
CA ARG A 58 2.33 15.71 -6.41
C ARG A 58 2.56 14.24 -6.03
N HIS A 59 3.40 13.97 -5.03
CA HIS A 59 3.70 12.59 -4.63
C HIS A 59 3.20 12.29 -3.21
N ILE A 60 3.69 13.02 -2.19
CA ILE A 60 3.44 12.69 -0.78
C ILE A 60 2.00 12.98 -0.36
N GLN A 61 1.47 14.16 -0.70
CA GLN A 61 0.12 14.57 -0.29
C GLN A 61 -0.98 13.65 -0.83
N PRO A 62 -0.99 13.25 -2.13
CA PRO A 62 -1.95 12.29 -2.65
C PRO A 62 -1.86 10.93 -1.95
N MET A 63 -0.64 10.40 -1.77
CA MET A 63 -0.44 9.13 -1.06
C MET A 63 -0.93 9.20 0.40
N ALA A 64 -0.68 10.31 1.09
CA ALA A 64 -1.17 10.52 2.45
C ALA A 64 -2.70 10.67 2.52
N ALA A 65 -3.35 11.20 1.48
CA ALA A 65 -4.81 11.20 1.37
C ALA A 65 -5.36 9.78 1.22
N PHE A 66 -4.82 9.00 0.27
CA PHE A 66 -5.23 7.60 0.07
C PHE A 66 -4.97 6.73 1.30
N ALA A 67 -3.84 6.90 1.98
CA ALA A 67 -3.58 6.20 3.24
C ALA A 67 -4.65 6.52 4.29
N ARG A 68 -5.04 7.80 4.44
CA ARG A 68 -6.12 8.21 5.37
C ARG A 68 -7.47 7.62 5.01
N ASP A 69 -7.79 7.46 3.73
CA ASP A 69 -9.01 6.77 3.31
C ASP A 69 -9.06 5.33 3.82
N VAL A 70 -7.92 4.62 3.79
CA VAL A 70 -7.81 3.26 4.34
C VAL A 70 -7.96 3.28 5.85
N LEU A 71 -7.21 4.15 6.54
CA LEU A 71 -7.19 4.23 8.01
C LEU A 71 -8.55 4.63 8.59
N SER A 72 -9.36 5.40 7.86
CA SER A 72 -10.70 5.83 8.30
C SER A 72 -11.82 4.88 7.87
N HIS A 73 -11.50 3.83 7.10
CA HIS A 73 -12.51 2.90 6.62
C HIS A 73 -13.01 1.99 7.76
N LYS A 74 -14.32 1.73 7.82
CA LYS A 74 -14.96 0.91 8.88
C LYS A 74 -14.46 -0.54 9.04
N TYR A 75 -13.75 -1.05 8.04
CA TYR A 75 -13.13 -2.38 8.04
C TYR A 75 -11.60 -2.28 8.12
N PHE A 76 -11.08 -1.14 8.57
CA PHE A 76 -9.70 -1.04 9.03
C PHE A 76 -9.60 -1.62 10.44
N LEU A 77 -8.62 -2.49 10.68
CA LEU A 77 -8.41 -3.07 12.01
C LEU A 77 -7.38 -2.23 12.76
N ASP A 78 -7.87 -1.29 13.56
CA ASP A 78 -7.02 -0.36 14.30
C ASP A 78 -6.12 -1.05 15.32
N GLY A 79 -4.90 -0.54 15.48
CA GLY A 79 -3.88 -1.12 16.36
C GLY A 79 -3.26 -2.43 15.88
N VAL A 80 -3.74 -3.03 14.80
CA VAL A 80 -3.24 -4.31 14.26
C VAL A 80 -2.46 -4.09 12.98
N LYS A 81 -1.29 -4.72 12.87
CA LYS A 81 -0.42 -4.68 11.69
C LYS A 81 -0.62 -5.93 10.85
N ALA A 82 -0.31 -5.86 9.55
CA ALA A 82 -0.49 -6.99 8.63
C ALA A 82 0.32 -8.24 9.00
N GLU A 83 1.40 -8.06 9.75
CA GLU A 83 2.27 -9.13 10.23
C GLU A 83 1.62 -9.93 11.39
N ASP A 84 0.62 -9.37 12.05
CA ASP A 84 -0.16 -10.01 13.13
C ASP A 84 -1.27 -10.92 12.58
N ARG A 85 -0.85 -11.96 11.85
CA ARG A 85 -1.75 -12.82 11.08
C ARG A 85 -2.75 -13.57 11.95
N GLU A 86 -2.32 -14.07 13.10
CA GLU A 86 -3.19 -14.87 13.98
C GLU A 86 -4.39 -14.05 14.49
N ASN A 87 -4.15 -12.81 14.94
CA ASN A 87 -5.22 -11.92 15.37
C ASN A 87 -6.16 -11.54 14.22
N ILE A 88 -5.62 -11.30 13.02
CA ILE A 88 -6.43 -11.02 11.82
C ILE A 88 -7.30 -12.23 11.46
N GLU A 89 -6.73 -13.44 11.46
CA GLU A 89 -7.45 -14.67 11.11
C GLU A 89 -8.56 -14.97 12.12
N MET A 90 -8.28 -14.82 13.42
CA MET A 90 -9.26 -14.96 14.48
C MET A 90 -10.41 -13.94 14.33
N HIS A 91 -10.08 -12.67 14.07
CA HIS A 91 -11.07 -11.62 13.83
C HIS A 91 -12.01 -11.97 12.67
N LEU A 92 -11.45 -12.42 11.53
CA LEU A 92 -12.25 -12.81 10.36
C LEU A 92 -13.11 -14.05 10.61
N ALA A 93 -12.61 -15.03 11.36
CA ALA A 93 -13.36 -16.22 11.74
C ALA A 93 -14.57 -15.86 12.62
N ASP A 94 -14.42 -14.92 13.56
CA ASP A 94 -15.52 -14.47 14.40
C ASP A 94 -16.55 -13.63 13.64
N GLU A 95 -16.11 -12.76 12.73
CA GLU A 95 -17.01 -12.04 11.82
C GLU A 95 -17.81 -13.01 10.93
N ARG A 96 -17.18 -14.10 10.45
CA ARG A 96 -17.88 -15.15 9.68
C ARG A 96 -18.97 -15.86 10.49
N LYS A 97 -18.72 -16.11 11.79
CA LYS A 97 -19.72 -16.73 12.68
C LYS A 97 -20.90 -15.78 12.91
N ARG A 98 -20.65 -14.47 13.01
CA ARG A 98 -21.68 -13.44 13.22
C ARG A 98 -22.56 -13.24 11.99
N ASP A 99 -21.97 -13.21 10.80
CA ASP A 99 -22.71 -13.08 9.54
C ASP A 99 -22.16 -14.05 8.48
N PRO A 100 -22.71 -15.28 8.40
CA PRO A 100 -22.29 -16.28 7.42
C PRO A 100 -22.61 -15.92 5.97
N THR A 101 -23.48 -14.93 5.73
CA THR A 101 -23.96 -14.58 4.38
C THR A 101 -22.98 -13.69 3.62
N ARG A 102 -22.06 -13.04 4.34
CA ARG A 102 -21.07 -12.12 3.78
C ARG A 102 -19.67 -12.72 3.85
N ILE A 103 -18.79 -12.22 2.99
CA ILE A 103 -17.36 -12.51 3.04
C ILE A 103 -16.75 -11.48 3.98
N PRO A 104 -16.27 -11.87 5.17
CA PRO A 104 -15.58 -10.93 6.04
C PRO A 104 -14.24 -10.57 5.40
N TYR A 105 -13.89 -9.28 5.52
CA TYR A 105 -12.61 -8.76 5.10
C TYR A 105 -12.21 -7.59 6.00
N THR A 106 -10.90 -7.39 6.13
CA THR A 106 -10.31 -6.29 6.88
C THR A 106 -9.06 -5.76 6.17
N MET A 107 -8.65 -4.55 6.53
CA MET A 107 -7.43 -3.92 6.03
C MET A 107 -6.51 -3.56 7.18
N THR A 108 -5.23 -3.87 7.04
CA THR A 108 -4.18 -3.53 8.01
C THR A 108 -2.97 -2.92 7.30
N PRO A 109 -2.22 -2.02 7.95
CA PRO A 109 -0.99 -1.49 7.38
C PRO A 109 0.13 -2.52 7.54
N SER A 110 1.03 -2.62 6.55
CA SER A 110 2.21 -3.49 6.66
C SER A 110 3.38 -2.71 7.23
N GLN A 111 3.99 -3.26 8.29
CA GLN A 111 5.23 -2.74 8.82
C GLN A 111 6.44 -3.16 7.97
N ASP A 112 6.41 -4.37 7.41
CA ASP A 112 7.51 -4.89 6.58
C ASP A 112 7.59 -4.19 5.22
N PHE A 113 6.45 -3.72 4.71
CA PHE A 113 6.35 -3.01 3.43
C PHE A 113 5.64 -1.66 3.58
N PRO A 114 6.29 -0.63 4.15
CA PRO A 114 5.70 0.70 4.28
C PRO A 114 5.21 1.27 2.94
N GLY A 115 3.99 1.82 2.95
CA GLY A 115 3.25 2.24 1.75
C GLY A 115 2.37 1.15 1.15
N LYS A 116 2.39 -0.07 1.73
CA LYS A 116 1.42 -1.13 1.43
C LYS A 116 0.49 -1.37 2.61
N PHE A 117 -0.70 -1.82 2.26
CA PHE A 117 -1.69 -2.37 3.17
C PHE A 117 -2.02 -3.79 2.71
N VAL A 118 -2.59 -4.59 3.61
CA VAL A 118 -3.04 -5.93 3.31
C VAL A 118 -4.56 -6.00 3.42
N LEU A 119 -5.20 -6.42 2.33
CA LEU A 119 -6.59 -6.83 2.33
C LEU A 119 -6.66 -8.31 2.72
N SER A 120 -7.13 -8.58 3.93
CA SER A 120 -7.29 -9.92 4.47
C SER A 120 -8.76 -10.31 4.41
N TYR A 121 -9.10 -11.48 3.86
CA TYR A 121 -10.49 -11.88 3.64
C TYR A 121 -10.71 -13.39 3.70
N MET A 122 -11.90 -13.81 4.10
CA MET A 122 -12.25 -15.24 4.30
C MET A 122 -13.43 -15.64 3.40
N PRO A 123 -13.20 -16.06 2.16
CA PRO A 123 -14.27 -16.40 1.21
C PRO A 123 -15.01 -17.68 1.61
N VAL A 124 -14.25 -18.68 2.05
CA VAL A 124 -14.75 -20.00 2.47
C VAL A 124 -14.17 -20.31 3.85
N ALA A 125 -13.24 -21.28 3.97
CA ALA A 125 -12.68 -21.72 5.24
C ALA A 125 -11.27 -21.17 5.52
N LYS A 126 -10.55 -20.70 4.49
CA LYS A 126 -9.18 -20.19 4.64
C LYS A 126 -9.15 -18.69 4.41
N VAL A 127 -8.40 -17.99 5.26
CA VAL A 127 -8.09 -16.58 5.08
C VAL A 127 -7.07 -16.43 3.95
N LYS A 128 -7.28 -15.40 3.13
CA LYS A 128 -6.35 -14.96 2.09
C LYS A 128 -5.86 -13.57 2.46
N HIS A 129 -4.59 -13.30 2.18
CA HIS A 129 -3.94 -12.02 2.42
C HIS A 129 -3.36 -11.51 1.11
N GLU A 130 -3.82 -10.36 0.64
CA GLU A 130 -3.31 -9.75 -0.58
C GLU A 130 -2.88 -8.31 -0.33
N TYR A 131 -1.68 -7.99 -0.78
CA TYR A 131 -1.17 -6.63 -0.70
C TYR A 131 -1.84 -5.72 -1.73
N PHE A 132 -2.14 -4.51 -1.32
CA PHE A 132 -2.34 -3.38 -2.21
C PHE A 132 -1.35 -2.26 -1.84
N THR A 133 -0.89 -1.51 -2.85
CA THR A 133 0.10 -0.45 -2.68
C THR A 133 -0.58 0.89 -2.85
N VAL A 134 -0.29 1.83 -1.95
CA VAL A 134 -0.66 3.24 -2.15
C VAL A 134 0.34 3.87 -3.13
N THR A 135 -0.17 4.51 -4.17
CA THR A 135 0.60 5.29 -5.15
C THR A 135 0.02 6.70 -5.26
N PRO A 136 0.71 7.66 -5.88
CA PRO A 136 0.17 9.00 -6.10
C PRO A 136 -1.12 9.01 -6.96
N GLU A 137 -1.32 7.99 -7.79
CA GLU A 137 -2.47 7.83 -8.69
C GLU A 137 -3.63 7.04 -8.07
N GLY A 138 -3.43 6.40 -6.91
CA GLY A 138 -4.46 5.63 -6.22
C GLY A 138 -3.94 4.35 -5.57
N PHE A 139 -4.78 3.31 -5.58
CA PHE A 139 -4.45 2.01 -5.03
C PHE A 139 -4.08 1.03 -6.13
N ARG A 140 -2.86 0.51 -6.08
CA ARG A 140 -2.45 -0.59 -6.93
C ARG A 140 -2.82 -1.93 -6.29
N PHE A 141 -3.78 -2.64 -6.88
CA PHE A 141 -4.21 -3.96 -6.42
C PHE A 141 -4.32 -4.90 -7.63
N ARG A 142 -3.72 -6.10 -7.53
CA ARG A 142 -3.66 -7.09 -8.63
C ARG A 142 -3.23 -6.48 -9.98
N GLN A 143 -2.17 -5.66 -9.95
CA GLN A 143 -1.60 -4.96 -11.12
C GLN A 143 -2.51 -3.89 -11.76
N GLN A 144 -3.68 -3.60 -11.18
CA GLN A 144 -4.57 -2.52 -11.63
C GLN A 144 -4.47 -1.31 -10.68
N ILE A 145 -4.62 -0.10 -11.23
CA ILE A 145 -4.70 1.14 -10.46
C ILE A 145 -6.15 1.53 -10.28
N PHE A 146 -6.56 1.75 -9.02
CA PHE A 146 -7.89 2.20 -8.66
C PHE A 146 -7.80 3.61 -8.07
N PRO A 147 -8.52 4.62 -8.62
CA PRO A 147 -8.40 6.01 -8.19
C PRO A 147 -9.07 6.29 -6.83
N GLY A 148 -9.65 5.28 -6.18
CA GLY A 148 -10.26 5.43 -4.86
C GLY A 148 -10.54 4.10 -4.18
N LEU A 149 -10.56 4.12 -2.85
CA LEU A 149 -10.66 2.92 -2.02
C LEU A 149 -11.97 2.17 -2.28
N MET A 150 -13.07 2.91 -2.37
CA MET A 150 -14.39 2.32 -2.61
C MET A 150 -14.49 1.63 -3.97
N ILE A 151 -13.81 2.17 -4.99
CA ILE A 151 -13.78 1.58 -6.33
C ILE A 151 -13.00 0.26 -6.28
N MET A 152 -11.82 0.26 -5.65
CA MET A 152 -11.02 -0.95 -5.42
C MET A 152 -11.81 -2.02 -4.66
N LEU A 153 -12.51 -1.64 -3.59
CA LEU A 153 -13.28 -2.57 -2.75
C LEU A 153 -14.51 -3.13 -3.47
N THR A 154 -15.18 -2.34 -4.32
CA THR A 154 -16.28 -2.83 -5.17
C THR A 154 -15.76 -3.85 -6.16
N TRP A 155 -14.68 -3.52 -6.87
CA TRP A 155 -14.04 -4.45 -7.80
C TRP A 155 -13.60 -5.74 -7.09
N PHE A 156 -12.97 -5.64 -5.92
CA PHE A 156 -12.57 -6.79 -5.11
C PHE A 156 -13.76 -7.71 -4.78
N LYS A 157 -14.91 -7.16 -4.38
CA LYS A 157 -16.10 -7.96 -4.02
C LYS A 157 -16.65 -8.77 -5.19
N GLU A 158 -16.44 -8.30 -6.41
CA GLU A 158 -16.83 -9.01 -7.63
C GLU A 158 -15.78 -10.09 -8.02
N HIS A 159 -14.49 -9.83 -7.79
CA HIS A 159 -13.38 -10.62 -8.34
C HIS A 159 -12.59 -11.45 -7.30
N TYR A 160 -12.98 -11.46 -6.01
CA TYR A 160 -12.24 -12.14 -4.94
C TYR A 160 -12.06 -13.67 -5.13
N ARG A 161 -12.90 -14.28 -5.98
CA ARG A 161 -12.81 -15.72 -6.32
C ARG A 161 -11.76 -16.00 -7.40
N GLU A 162 -11.42 -15.00 -8.19
CA GLU A 162 -10.45 -15.14 -9.26
C GLU A 162 -9.03 -15.24 -8.66
N PRO A 163 -8.15 -16.05 -9.26
CA PRO A 163 -6.76 -16.10 -8.85
C PRO A 163 -6.08 -14.74 -9.10
N PRO A 164 -5.19 -14.29 -8.21
CA PRO A 164 -4.37 -13.12 -8.47
C PRO A 164 -3.52 -13.31 -9.74
N PRO A 165 -3.28 -12.24 -10.53
CA PRO A 165 -2.45 -12.36 -11.72
C PRO A 165 -1.04 -12.84 -11.37
N GLY A 166 -0.55 -13.84 -12.11
CA GLY A 166 0.74 -14.50 -11.88
C GLY A 166 0.70 -15.72 -10.96
N ILE A 167 -0.45 -16.03 -10.33
CA ILE A 167 -0.68 -17.30 -9.63
C ILE A 167 -1.49 -18.19 -10.59
N PHE A 168 -0.81 -19.06 -11.33
CA PHE A 168 -1.49 -20.10 -12.10
C PHE A 168 -2.08 -21.12 -11.12
N ASP A 169 -3.40 -21.27 -11.16
CA ASP A 169 -4.11 -22.31 -10.41
C ASP A 169 -3.84 -23.66 -11.09
N ASP A 170 -2.92 -24.44 -10.52
CA ASP A 170 -2.50 -25.75 -11.04
C ASP A 170 -3.57 -26.84 -10.83
N SER A 171 -4.75 -26.49 -10.31
CA SER A 171 -5.82 -27.45 -10.04
C SER A 171 -6.58 -27.93 -11.28
N ARG A 172 -6.13 -27.59 -12.50
CA ARG A 172 -6.76 -28.07 -13.76
C ARG A 172 -6.09 -29.28 -14.41
N HIS A 173 -4.99 -29.81 -13.84
CA HIS A 173 -4.27 -30.97 -14.39
C HIS A 173 -4.52 -32.31 -13.67
N GLN A 174 -5.58 -32.43 -12.87
CA GLN A 174 -6.04 -33.72 -12.36
C GLN A 174 -7.50 -33.97 -12.74
N ARG A 175 -7.71 -34.44 -13.97
CA ARG A 175 -8.88 -35.22 -14.38
C ARG A 175 -8.41 -36.45 -15.13
#